data_AF-A0A818C9L3-F1
#
_entry.id   AF-A0A818C9L3-F1
#
_cell.length_a   1.000
_cell.length_b   1.000
_cell.length_c   1.000
_cell.angle_alpha   90.00
_cell.angle_beta   90.00
_cell.angle_gamma   90.00
#
_symmetry.space_group_name_H-M   'P 1'
#
loop_
_entity.id
_entity.type
_entity.pdbx_description
1 polymer ?
#
loop_
_entity_poly.entity_id
_entity_poly.type
_entity_poly.pdbx_seq_one_letter_code
_entity_poly.pdbx_strand_id
1 'polypeptide(L)'
;MLSNCSAVAPETQNARNNMQPDTQPVCRKGKKCIGSVVTVTVVFIGLSLGLGLYFGLRPTNPSTIPKPSSKIIHCDVIILGAGFAGTYAAYQLANRSGSGVCLIEKLDRFGGRVWDVSGWPGGPVFGVGSLRVTELQRTMLALGNELGIDLQKQETDNELMRVRGRQFYRDAL
;
A
#
# COMPACT_ATOMS: atom_id res chain seq x y z
N MET A 1 30.00 -7.78 9.60
CA MET A 1 28.90 -8.18 10.50
C MET A 1 27.60 -7.93 9.75
N LEU A 2 26.88 -8.98 9.36
CA LEU A 2 25.62 -8.88 8.62
C LEU A 2 24.47 -9.27 9.57
N SER A 3 23.59 -8.32 9.88
CA SER A 3 22.42 -8.58 10.72
C SER A 3 21.22 -8.95 9.84
N ASN A 4 20.89 -10.25 9.79
CA ASN A 4 19.71 -10.76 9.12
C ASN A 4 18.43 -10.13 9.68
N CYS A 5 17.67 -9.44 8.84
CA CYS A 5 16.28 -9.10 9.14
C CYS A 5 15.37 -10.13 8.47
N SER A 6 14.76 -10.99 9.27
CA SER A 6 13.80 -11.99 8.78
C SER A 6 12.42 -11.34 8.60
N ALA A 7 11.84 -11.46 7.41
CA ALA A 7 10.48 -10.99 7.14
C ALA A 7 9.46 -12.04 7.59
N VAL A 8 8.63 -11.71 8.59
CA VAL A 8 7.50 -12.54 9.01
C VAL A 8 6.27 -12.13 8.18
N ALA A 9 5.80 -13.04 7.33
CA ALA A 9 4.58 -12.84 6.57
C ALA A 9 3.34 -13.09 7.46
N PRO A 10 2.31 -12.22 7.45
CA PRO A 10 1.02 -12.53 8.04
C PRO A 10 0.19 -13.40 7.09
N GLU A 11 -0.56 -14.32 7.71
CA GLU A 11 -1.38 -15.35 7.08
C GLU A 11 -2.60 -14.77 6.33
N THR A 12 -3.00 -15.43 5.24
CA THR A 12 -4.09 -14.98 4.37
C THR A 12 -5.47 -15.19 5.00
N GLN A 13 -6.33 -14.17 4.96
CA GLN A 13 -7.78 -14.36 5.09
C GLN A 13 -8.53 -13.80 3.89
N ASN A 14 -9.31 -14.69 3.29
CA ASN A 14 -10.08 -14.51 2.06
C ASN A 14 -11.46 -13.96 2.40
N ALA A 15 -11.82 -12.78 1.87
CA ALA A 15 -13.18 -12.24 1.95
C ALA A 15 -13.57 -11.60 0.61
N ARG A 16 -14.60 -12.17 -0.02
CA ARG A 16 -15.24 -11.61 -1.23
C ARG A 16 -16.40 -10.69 -0.84
N ASN A 17 -16.80 -9.86 -1.81
CA ASN A 17 -18.12 -9.24 -2.03
C ASN A 17 -18.38 -7.78 -1.55
N ASN A 18 -18.72 -6.97 -2.57
CA ASN A 18 -19.72 -5.90 -2.64
C ASN A 18 -19.63 -4.59 -1.82
N MET A 19 -19.52 -3.51 -2.61
CA MET A 19 -20.51 -2.41 -2.73
C MET A 19 -20.85 -1.56 -1.49
N GLN A 20 -20.39 -0.31 -1.54
CA GLN A 20 -20.69 0.88 -0.69
C GLN A 20 -22.21 1.23 -0.60
N PRO A 21 -22.68 2.01 0.41
CA PRO A 21 -22.24 3.41 0.63
C PRO A 21 -22.12 3.94 2.09
N ASP A 22 -21.79 5.23 2.18
CA ASP A 22 -21.47 6.03 3.38
C ASP A 22 -22.46 5.99 4.56
N THR A 23 -21.90 5.89 5.77
CA THR A 23 -22.42 6.59 6.97
C THR A 23 -21.29 7.13 7.84
N GLN A 24 -20.69 8.27 7.47
CA GLN A 24 -19.91 9.09 8.41
C GLN A 24 -20.77 10.20 9.02
N PRO A 25 -20.84 10.36 10.35
CA PRO A 25 -21.44 11.54 10.96
C PRO A 25 -20.54 12.76 10.73
N VAL A 26 -21.05 13.75 10.01
CA VAL A 26 -20.33 15.00 9.71
C VAL A 26 -20.24 15.89 10.96
N CYS A 27 -19.15 15.77 11.71
CA CYS A 27 -18.82 16.70 12.79
C CYS A 27 -18.37 18.06 12.23
N ARG A 28 -19.28 19.04 12.18
CA ARG A 28 -18.94 20.45 11.88
C ARG A 28 -18.01 21.03 12.95
N LYS A 29 -17.07 21.89 12.52
CA LYS A 29 -16.17 22.67 13.40
C LYS A 29 -16.93 23.35 14.54
N GLY A 30 -16.40 23.25 15.76
CA GLY A 30 -16.54 24.31 16.78
C GLY A 30 -17.36 24.02 18.05
N LYS A 31 -17.85 22.80 18.30
CA LYS A 31 -18.52 22.48 19.59
C LYS A 31 -18.04 21.15 20.17
N LYS A 32 -17.82 21.10 21.49
CA LYS A 32 -17.45 19.90 22.25
C LYS A 32 -18.63 18.93 22.30
N CYS A 33 -18.48 17.73 21.75
CA CYS A 33 -19.39 16.61 22.03
C CYS A 33 -18.88 15.85 23.27
N ILE A 34 -19.40 16.20 24.45
CA ILE A 34 -19.15 15.50 25.71
C ILE A 34 -20.51 15.29 26.39
N GLY A 35 -20.80 14.06 26.80
CA GLY A 35 -22.05 13.74 27.51
C GLY A 35 -22.49 12.29 27.33
N SER A 36 -21.71 11.34 27.86
CA SER A 36 -22.19 9.96 28.01
C SER A 36 -23.33 9.93 29.03
N VAL A 37 -24.46 9.30 28.68
CA VAL A 37 -25.48 8.88 29.65
C VAL A 37 -25.64 7.38 29.51
N VAL A 38 -25.19 6.64 30.52
CA VAL A 38 -25.30 5.18 30.59
C VAL A 38 -26.38 4.85 31.61
N THR A 39 -27.56 4.46 31.15
CA THR A 39 -28.63 3.94 32.01
C THR A 39 -28.48 2.43 32.18
N VAL A 40 -27.95 2.01 33.34
CA VAL A 40 -27.91 0.60 33.74
C VAL A 40 -29.20 0.26 34.51
N THR A 41 -30.11 -0.48 33.88
CA THR A 41 -31.26 -1.09 34.57
C THR A 41 -30.84 -2.40 35.24
N VAL A 42 -30.84 -2.43 36.57
CA VAL A 42 -30.55 -3.63 37.37
C VAL A 42 -31.87 -4.38 37.63
N VAL A 43 -31.90 -5.69 37.37
CA VAL A 43 -33.04 -6.57 37.70
C VAL A 43 -32.60 -7.66 38.67
N PHE A 44 -33.39 -7.82 39.73
CA PHE A 44 -33.22 -8.70 40.90
C PHE A 44 -34.54 -9.47 41.11
N ILE A 45 -34.62 -10.75 41.52
CA ILE A 45 -33.64 -11.81 41.85
C ILE A 45 -34.18 -13.14 41.30
N GLY A 46 -33.31 -14.10 40.95
CA GLY A 46 -33.67 -15.50 40.71
C GLY A 46 -32.71 -16.46 41.42
N LEU A 47 -33.19 -17.16 42.46
CA LEU A 47 -32.38 -17.98 43.35
C LEU A 47 -32.11 -19.38 42.78
N SER A 48 -30.88 -19.66 42.36
CA SER A 48 -30.40 -21.02 42.06
C SER A 48 -28.95 -21.18 42.53
N LEU A 49 -28.68 -22.18 43.38
CA LEU A 49 -27.33 -22.52 43.84
C LEU A 49 -26.54 -23.20 42.70
N GLY A 50 -25.37 -22.68 42.34
CA GLY A 50 -24.49 -23.37 41.39
C GLY A 50 -23.35 -22.52 40.82
N LEU A 51 -22.13 -22.78 41.31
CA LEU A 51 -20.84 -22.47 40.68
C LEU A 51 -20.60 -21.01 40.23
N GLY A 52 -19.88 -20.24 41.06
CA GLY A 52 -19.48 -18.87 40.79
C GLY A 52 -18.43 -18.71 39.68
N LEU A 53 -18.82 -18.88 38.43
CA LEU A 53 -18.21 -18.14 37.32
C LEU A 53 -18.68 -16.69 37.42
N TYR A 54 -17.92 -15.89 38.16
CA TYR A 54 -17.97 -14.44 38.03
C TYR A 54 -17.87 -14.12 36.53
N PHE A 55 -18.94 -13.61 35.95
CA PHE A 55 -18.96 -13.10 34.59
C PHE A 55 -18.13 -11.82 34.59
N GLY A 56 -16.80 -12.02 34.53
CA GLY A 56 -15.83 -10.97 34.59
C GLY A 56 -15.99 -10.08 33.37
N LEU A 57 -16.77 -9.03 33.54
CA LEU A 57 -16.63 -7.79 32.79
C LEU A 57 -15.21 -7.28 33.06
N ARG A 58 -14.22 -7.89 32.39
CA ARG A 58 -12.89 -7.32 32.25
C ARG A 58 -13.15 -5.95 31.65
N PRO A 59 -12.85 -4.85 32.37
CA PRO A 59 -12.99 -3.54 31.78
C PRO A 59 -12.11 -3.55 30.52
N THR A 60 -12.74 -3.40 29.36
CA THR A 60 -12.01 -3.29 28.10
C THR A 60 -11.23 -1.99 28.20
N ASN A 61 -9.96 -2.11 28.58
CA ASN A 61 -9.05 -1.01 28.79
C ASN A 61 -9.18 -0.08 27.57
N PRO A 62 -9.63 1.18 27.72
CA PRO A 62 -10.06 2.01 26.60
C PRO A 62 -8.95 2.03 25.56
N SER A 63 -9.29 1.52 24.37
CA SER A 63 -8.36 0.99 23.37
C SER A 63 -7.04 1.76 23.39
N THR A 64 -6.00 1.13 23.96
CA THR A 64 -4.68 1.76 24.07
C THR A 64 -4.14 1.90 22.66
N ILE A 65 -4.40 3.05 22.03
CA ILE A 65 -3.80 3.45 20.77
C ILE A 65 -2.31 3.19 20.94
N PRO A 66 -1.70 2.28 20.14
CA PRO A 66 -0.30 1.95 20.31
C PRO A 66 0.49 3.25 20.28
N LYS A 67 1.16 3.57 21.39
CA LYS A 67 1.97 4.79 21.49
C LYS A 67 2.91 4.75 20.28
N PRO A 68 2.83 5.70 19.34
CA PRO A 68 3.62 5.62 18.12
C PRO A 68 5.08 5.51 18.53
N SER A 69 5.73 4.44 18.08
CA SER A 69 7.16 4.24 18.29
C SER A 69 7.85 5.43 17.63
N SER A 70 8.26 6.40 18.44
CA SER A 70 8.79 7.68 17.97
C SER A 70 10.25 7.52 17.56
N LYS A 71 10.50 6.62 16.61
CA LYS A 71 11.77 6.55 15.89
C LYS A 71 11.81 7.77 14.98
N ILE A 72 12.49 8.82 15.44
CA ILE A 72 12.74 10.02 14.64
C ILE A 72 13.65 9.58 13.48
N ILE A 73 13.20 9.85 12.25
CA ILE A 73 13.99 9.63 11.04
C ILE A 73 14.47 11.01 10.58
N HIS A 74 15.79 11.18 10.50
CA HIS A 74 16.40 12.39 9.94
C HIS A 74 16.66 12.18 8.45
N CYS A 75 16.31 13.17 7.65
CA CYS A 75 16.35 13.14 6.19
C CYS A 75 16.75 14.53 5.70
N ASP A 76 17.76 14.62 4.82
CA ASP A 76 18.12 15.85 4.13
C ASP A 76 17.19 16.09 2.92
N VAL A 77 16.77 14.99 2.28
CA VAL A 77 15.80 15.00 1.18
C VAL A 77 14.73 13.95 1.45
N ILE A 78 13.45 14.35 1.36
CA ILE A 78 12.30 13.46 1.47
C ILE A 78 11.62 13.36 0.10
N ILE A 79 11.41 12.13 -0.36
CA ILE A 79 10.70 11.79 -1.60
C ILE A 79 9.40 11.07 -1.20
N LEU A 80 8.26 11.61 -1.62
CA LEU A 80 6.94 11.04 -1.33
C LEU A 80 6.44 10.25 -2.56
N GLY A 81 6.29 8.94 -2.39
CA GLY A 81 5.83 7.99 -3.40
C GLY A 81 6.99 7.25 -4.09
N ALA A 82 7.09 5.94 -3.88
CA ALA A 82 8.02 5.02 -4.55
C ALA A 82 7.44 4.46 -5.86
N GLY A 83 6.71 5.30 -6.59
CA GLY A 83 6.43 5.07 -8.01
C GLY A 83 7.68 5.32 -8.86
N PHE A 84 7.65 4.93 -10.14
CA PHE A 84 8.79 5.01 -11.07
C PHE A 84 9.62 6.31 -10.97
N ALA A 85 8.97 7.47 -10.95
CA ALA A 85 9.64 8.77 -10.84
C ALA A 85 10.33 9.01 -9.48
N GLY A 86 9.69 8.63 -8.37
CA GLY A 86 10.25 8.81 -7.02
C GLY A 86 11.38 7.84 -6.72
N THR A 87 11.26 6.58 -7.16
CA THR A 87 12.34 5.60 -7.06
C THR A 87 13.52 5.98 -7.94
N TYR A 88 13.29 6.51 -9.16
CA TYR A 88 14.38 7.02 -10.00
C TYR A 88 15.05 8.27 -9.41
N ALA A 89 14.29 9.19 -8.81
CA ALA A 89 14.85 10.33 -8.09
C ALA A 89 15.68 9.87 -6.88
N ALA A 90 15.21 8.89 -6.12
CA ALA A 90 15.94 8.30 -5.00
C ALA A 90 17.24 7.63 -5.46
N TYR A 91 17.21 6.87 -6.56
CA TYR A 91 18.38 6.25 -7.18
C TYR A 91 19.45 7.30 -7.56
N GLN A 92 19.04 8.33 -8.31
CA GLN A 92 19.94 9.40 -8.76
C GLN A 92 20.52 10.24 -7.61
N LEU A 93 19.79 10.41 -6.51
CA LEU A 93 20.24 11.14 -5.32
C LEU A 93 21.05 10.29 -4.36
N ALA A 94 20.75 9.00 -4.19
CA ALA A 94 21.54 8.09 -3.36
C ALA A 94 23.00 8.03 -3.83
N ASN A 95 23.22 8.00 -5.15
CA ASN A 95 24.54 8.05 -5.79
C ASN A 95 25.33 9.37 -5.53
N ARG A 96 24.68 10.41 -4.99
CA ARG A 96 25.29 11.75 -4.75
C ARG A 96 25.32 12.17 -3.29
N SER A 97 24.33 11.75 -2.51
CA SER A 97 24.04 12.24 -1.14
C SER A 97 24.03 11.13 -0.09
N GLY A 98 24.24 9.86 -0.49
CA GLY A 98 24.31 8.74 0.43
C GLY A 98 23.04 8.58 1.28
N SER A 99 23.22 8.44 2.60
CA SER A 99 22.17 8.12 3.56
C SER A 99 21.17 9.24 3.89
N GLY A 100 21.34 10.45 3.34
CA GLY A 100 20.46 11.59 3.60
C GLY A 100 19.09 11.54 2.91
N VAL A 101 18.87 10.55 2.02
CA VAL A 101 17.67 10.44 1.18
C VAL A 101 16.65 9.46 1.79
N CYS A 102 15.46 9.97 2.09
CA CYS A 102 14.34 9.17 2.58
C CYS A 102 13.25 9.04 1.51
N LEU A 103 12.97 7.80 1.08
CA LEU A 103 11.85 7.47 0.20
C LEU A 103 10.69 6.92 1.04
N ILE A 104 9.53 7.57 0.99
CA ILE A 104 8.34 7.21 1.77
C ILE A 104 7.23 6.77 0.81
N GLU A 105 6.70 5.56 1.00
CA GLU A 105 5.60 5.00 0.21
C GLU A 105 4.40 4.67 1.12
N LYS A 106 3.18 4.76 0.58
CA LYS A 106 1.94 4.39 1.27
C LYS A 106 1.68 2.88 1.21
N LEU A 107 2.05 2.26 0.08
CA LEU A 107 1.93 0.82 -0.14
C LEU A 107 3.08 0.05 0.53
N ASP A 108 2.88 -1.25 0.66
CA ASP A 108 3.87 -2.26 1.06
C ASP A 108 4.86 -2.63 -0.06
N ARG A 109 4.74 -2.00 -1.24
CA ARG A 109 5.56 -2.26 -2.43
C ARG A 109 5.93 -0.98 -3.17
N PHE A 110 7.00 -1.05 -3.96
CA PHE A 110 7.39 0.00 -4.90
C PHE A 110 6.76 -0.20 -6.29
N GLY A 111 7.05 0.72 -7.22
CA GLY A 111 6.60 0.72 -8.62
C GLY A 111 5.35 1.58 -8.87
N GLY A 112 4.48 1.73 -7.87
CA GLY A 112 3.26 2.54 -7.96
C GLY A 112 2.30 2.02 -9.04
N ARG A 113 2.21 2.73 -10.17
CA ARG A 113 1.42 2.30 -11.34
C ARG A 113 2.08 1.20 -12.18
N VAL A 114 3.38 0.94 -11.98
CA VAL A 114 4.04 -0.26 -12.51
C VAL A 114 3.88 -1.35 -11.46
N TRP A 115 3.37 -2.51 -11.88
CA TRP A 115 3.14 -3.67 -11.02
C TRP A 115 3.07 -4.92 -11.90
N ASP A 116 3.90 -5.91 -11.56
CA ASP A 116 3.83 -7.25 -12.10
C ASP A 116 3.23 -8.21 -11.06
N VAL A 117 2.31 -9.07 -11.50
CA VAL A 117 1.58 -10.02 -10.64
C VAL A 117 1.71 -11.44 -11.17
N SER A 118 1.63 -12.43 -10.28
CA SER A 118 1.44 -13.84 -10.66
C SER A 118 0.17 -14.37 -10.00
N GLY A 119 -0.52 -15.29 -10.67
CA GLY A 119 -1.72 -15.94 -10.13
C GLY A 119 -1.44 -16.90 -8.97
N TRP A 120 -0.19 -17.37 -8.82
CA TRP A 120 0.26 -18.28 -7.76
C TRP A 120 1.78 -18.21 -7.56
N PRO A 121 2.32 -18.64 -6.41
CA PRO A 121 3.77 -18.68 -6.17
C PRO A 121 4.51 -19.52 -7.23
N GLY A 122 5.53 -18.93 -7.86
CA GLY A 122 6.28 -19.58 -8.95
C GLY A 122 5.56 -19.68 -10.30
N GLY A 123 4.36 -19.09 -10.43
CA GLY A 123 3.65 -18.97 -11.70
C GLY A 123 4.23 -17.93 -12.66
N PRO A 124 3.70 -17.85 -13.91
CA PRO A 124 4.06 -16.81 -14.85
C PRO A 124 3.69 -15.42 -14.31
N VAL A 125 4.54 -14.45 -14.66
CA VAL A 125 4.44 -13.06 -14.20
C VAL A 125 3.86 -12.19 -15.31
N PHE A 126 2.87 -11.36 -14.97
CA PHE A 126 2.16 -10.48 -15.91
C PHE A 126 2.19 -9.04 -15.42
N GLY A 127 2.63 -8.12 -16.27
CA GLY A 127 2.51 -6.68 -16.01
C GLY A 127 1.05 -6.22 -16.10
N VAL A 128 0.51 -5.65 -15.02
CA VAL A 128 -0.83 -5.03 -14.99
C VAL A 128 -0.77 -3.49 -15.06
N GLY A 129 0.45 -2.95 -15.24
CA GLY A 129 0.74 -1.53 -15.33
C GLY A 129 1.37 -1.13 -16.66
N SER A 130 2.51 -0.42 -16.61
CA SER A 130 3.33 -0.14 -17.79
C SER A 130 3.92 -1.43 -18.36
N LEU A 131 3.64 -1.72 -19.63
CA LEU A 131 4.04 -2.97 -20.31
C LEU A 131 5.16 -2.79 -21.36
N ARG A 132 5.36 -1.57 -21.89
CA ARG A 132 6.22 -1.33 -23.05
C ARG A 132 7.04 -0.05 -22.88
N VAL A 133 8.20 -0.06 -23.53
CA VAL A 133 9.08 1.09 -23.73
C VAL A 133 9.34 1.24 -25.22
N THR A 134 9.55 2.47 -25.70
CA THR A 134 9.80 2.75 -27.13
C THR A 134 11.23 3.23 -27.36
N GLU A 135 11.74 3.07 -28.59
CA GLU A 135 13.13 3.40 -28.95
C GLU A 135 13.53 4.86 -28.64
N LEU A 136 12.56 5.78 -28.63
CA LEU A 136 12.78 7.19 -28.31
C LEU A 136 12.90 7.48 -26.80
N GLN A 137 12.54 6.54 -25.92
CA GLN A 137 12.61 6.68 -24.46
C GLN A 137 14.02 6.39 -23.93
N ARG A 138 15.02 7.09 -24.49
CA ARG A 138 16.47 6.85 -24.28
C ARG A 138 16.87 6.70 -22.80
N THR A 139 16.32 7.51 -21.90
CA THR A 139 16.60 7.43 -20.45
C THR A 139 16.17 6.10 -19.83
N MET A 140 15.02 5.55 -20.25
CA MET A 140 14.55 4.26 -19.74
C MET A 140 15.34 3.08 -20.33
N LEU A 141 15.72 3.17 -21.61
CA LEU A 141 16.58 2.17 -22.25
C LEU A 141 17.98 2.13 -21.61
N ALA A 142 18.56 3.30 -21.35
CA ALA A 142 19.85 3.42 -20.66
C ALA A 142 19.79 2.86 -19.23
N LEU A 143 18.75 3.21 -18.47
CA LEU A 143 18.54 2.69 -17.11
C LEU A 143 18.29 1.17 -17.11
N GLY A 144 17.55 0.65 -18.09
CA GLY A 144 17.35 -0.80 -18.24
C GLY A 144 18.67 -1.53 -18.43
N ASN A 145 19.52 -1.03 -19.34
CA ASN A 145 20.86 -1.56 -19.57
C ASN A 145 21.78 -1.43 -18.32
N GLU A 146 21.74 -0.29 -17.62
CA GLU A 146 22.49 -0.05 -16.38
C GLU A 146 22.11 -1.04 -15.26
N LEU A 147 20.83 -1.41 -15.18
CA LEU A 147 20.30 -2.39 -14.22
C LEU A 147 20.36 -3.85 -14.70
N GLY A 148 20.90 -4.12 -15.89
CA GLY A 148 20.98 -5.47 -16.47
C GLY A 148 19.63 -6.08 -16.85
N ILE A 149 18.62 -5.24 -17.13
CA ILE A 149 17.28 -5.66 -17.55
C ILE A 149 17.28 -5.93 -19.05
N ASP A 150 16.99 -7.19 -19.42
CA ASP A 150 16.82 -7.58 -20.82
C ASP A 150 15.48 -7.07 -21.40
N LEU A 151 15.53 -6.56 -22.63
CA LEU A 151 14.39 -5.93 -23.30
C LEU A 151 13.94 -6.79 -24.49
N GLN A 152 12.84 -7.51 -24.27
CA GLN A 152 12.20 -8.34 -25.30
C GLN A 152 11.51 -7.47 -26.36
N LYS A 153 11.77 -7.75 -27.64
CA LYS A 153 11.09 -7.08 -28.75
C LYS A 153 9.66 -7.62 -28.89
N GLN A 154 8.70 -6.71 -29.05
CA GLN A 154 7.33 -7.06 -29.44
C GLN A 154 7.35 -7.58 -30.89
N GLU A 155 7.06 -8.87 -31.10
CA GLU A 155 7.13 -9.51 -32.44
C GLU A 155 6.06 -9.03 -33.44
N THR A 156 5.02 -8.35 -32.95
CA THR A 156 3.88 -7.89 -33.74
C THR A 156 3.78 -6.37 -33.72
N ASP A 157 3.88 -5.77 -34.91
CA ASP A 157 3.79 -4.31 -35.08
C ASP A 157 2.35 -3.78 -34.96
N ASN A 158 1.34 -4.64 -35.20
CA ASN A 158 -0.11 -4.39 -35.18
C ASN A 158 -0.66 -3.95 -33.80
N GLU A 159 -0.14 -2.86 -33.26
CA GLU A 159 -0.48 -2.30 -31.95
C GLU A 159 -1.70 -1.39 -32.07
N LEU A 160 -2.83 -1.85 -31.50
CA LEU A 160 -4.04 -1.05 -31.39
C LEU A 160 -3.89 0.02 -30.29
N MET A 161 -3.48 1.22 -30.68
CA MET A 161 -3.39 2.39 -29.82
C MET A 161 -4.74 3.10 -29.70
N ARG A 162 -5.16 3.45 -28.48
CA ARG A 162 -6.33 4.31 -28.25
C ARG A 162 -5.91 5.73 -27.84
N VAL A 163 -5.98 6.68 -28.76
CA VAL A 163 -5.58 8.08 -28.56
C VAL A 163 -6.82 8.97 -28.62
N ARG A 164 -7.06 9.75 -27.56
CA ARG A 164 -8.21 10.69 -27.46
C ARG A 164 -9.55 10.06 -27.84
N GLY A 165 -9.79 8.84 -27.37
CA GLY A 165 -11.03 8.07 -27.62
C GLY A 165 -11.04 7.27 -28.92
N ARG A 166 -10.27 7.66 -29.95
CA ARG A 166 -10.15 6.98 -31.25
C ARG A 166 -9.12 5.84 -31.18
N GLN A 167 -9.30 4.83 -32.02
CA GLN A 167 -8.38 3.69 -32.17
C GLN A 167 -7.58 3.83 -33.48
N PHE A 168 -6.31 3.47 -33.42
CA PHE A 168 -5.36 3.46 -34.54
C PHE A 168 -4.50 2.20 -34.45
N TYR A 169 -4.14 1.61 -35.58
CA TYR A 169 -3.00 0.70 -35.63
C TYR A 169 -1.73 1.53 -35.83
N ARG A 170 -0.62 1.11 -35.21
CA ARG A 170 0.69 1.79 -35.35
C ARG A 170 1.14 1.90 -36.81
N ASP A 171 0.82 0.88 -37.59
CA ASP A 171 1.20 0.71 -39.00
C ASP A 171 0.33 1.54 -39.97
N ALA A 172 -0.65 2.28 -39.44
CA ALA A 172 -1.62 3.09 -40.19
C ALA A 172 -1.49 4.60 -39.91
N LEU A 173 -0.30 5.05 -39.48
CA LEU A 173 0.08 6.43 -39.21
C LEU A 173 1.26 6.87 -40.10
#